data_AF-A0A2T2UMJ5-F1
#
_entry.id   AF-A0A2T2UMJ5-F1
#
_cell.length_a   1.000
_cell.length_b   1.000
_cell.length_c   1.000
_cell.angle_alpha   90.00
_cell.angle_beta   90.00
_cell.angle_gamma   90.00
#
_symmetry.space_group_name_H-M   'P 1'
#
loop_
_entity.id
_entity.type
_entity.pdbx_description
1 polymer ?
#
loop_
_entity_poly.entity_id
_entity_poly.type
_entity_poly.pdbx_seq_one_letter_code
_entity_poly.pdbx_strand_id
1 'polypeptide(L)'
;VGTLDSGGPFTVFAPTNDAFSPAIDPSLNQEVVTKVVQHHVVDGEVPSDQLSDGQTVTPLAGDDLTIGVGDDVTVNRATVTNADASAENGVVHVVNKLLADAVDRATLTPRFTIFARLVKEEDLAGTLRDPGANDGRTIFAPTNEALLAALDDDDSGEIESDEIPSDADDILKYHVLDSVFLAADVPESETDVTTLEGSDVTVVRSGDAVTVNPGGEDASVAIPNVEVDNGVIHGIDAVLMP
;
A
#
# COMPACT_ATOMS: atom_id res chain seq x y z
N VAL A 1 3.67 12.08 -21.90
CA VAL A 1 3.41 11.33 -23.15
C VAL A 1 4.73 11.19 -23.87
N GLY A 2 5.21 9.96 -24.14
CA GLY A 2 6.49 9.83 -24.86
C GLY A 2 7.20 8.47 -24.81
N THR A 3 6.99 7.61 -23.82
CA THR A 3 7.71 6.31 -23.79
C THR A 3 6.98 5.24 -24.60
N LEU A 4 5.67 5.07 -24.36
CA LEU A 4 4.84 4.10 -25.09
C LEU A 4 4.61 4.50 -26.55
N ASP A 5 4.82 5.77 -26.91
CA ASP A 5 4.72 6.25 -28.30
C ASP A 5 6.01 5.96 -29.12
N SER A 6 7.09 5.51 -28.47
CA SER A 6 8.29 5.02 -29.13
C SER A 6 8.09 3.55 -29.55
N GLY A 7 8.69 3.11 -30.66
CA GLY A 7 8.26 1.94 -31.45
C GLY A 7 8.27 0.53 -30.84
N GLY A 8 8.27 0.38 -29.52
CA GLY A 8 8.13 -0.91 -28.82
C GLY A 8 9.28 -1.89 -29.04
N PRO A 9 9.24 -3.07 -28.39
CA PRO A 9 8.10 -3.58 -27.63
C PRO A 9 8.10 -3.21 -26.13
N PHE A 10 6.91 -3.13 -25.54
CA PHE A 10 6.68 -2.94 -24.10
C PHE A 10 5.72 -3.99 -23.54
N THR A 11 5.83 -4.26 -22.25
CA THR A 11 4.84 -5.03 -21.50
C THR A 11 4.18 -4.14 -20.48
N VAL A 12 2.85 -4.05 -20.52
CA VAL A 12 2.09 -3.19 -19.61
C VAL A 12 1.21 -4.06 -18.71
N PHE A 13 1.40 -3.94 -17.41
CA PHE A 13 0.47 -4.46 -16.41
C PHE A 13 -0.62 -3.42 -16.19
N ALA A 14 -1.82 -3.63 -16.71
CA ALA A 14 -2.91 -2.65 -16.66
C ALA A 14 -3.87 -2.97 -15.50
N PRO A 15 -3.99 -2.12 -14.47
CA PRO A 15 -4.93 -2.35 -13.38
C PRO A 15 -6.38 -2.30 -13.85
N THR A 16 -7.22 -3.16 -13.27
CA THR A 16 -8.68 -3.03 -13.36
C THR A 16 -9.17 -1.77 -12.66
N ASN A 17 -10.40 -1.33 -12.95
CA ASN A 17 -11.00 -0.18 -12.26
C ASN A 17 -11.10 -0.38 -10.74
N ASP A 18 -11.34 -1.62 -10.29
CA ASP A 18 -11.50 -1.94 -8.86
C ASP A 18 -10.16 -1.80 -8.09
N ALA A 19 -9.02 -1.93 -8.78
CA ALA A 19 -7.68 -1.71 -8.21
C ALA A 19 -7.46 -0.28 -7.69
N PHE A 20 -8.26 0.67 -8.14
CA PHE A 20 -8.25 2.05 -7.70
C PHE A 20 -9.17 2.30 -6.50
N SER A 21 -9.62 1.25 -5.80
CA SER A 21 -10.34 1.34 -4.53
C SER A 21 -9.37 1.11 -3.34
N PRO A 22 -9.40 1.93 -2.27
CA PRO A 22 -10.09 3.22 -2.19
C PRO A 22 -9.58 4.19 -3.26
N ALA A 23 -10.45 5.13 -3.65
CA ALA A 23 -10.18 6.10 -4.71
C ALA A 23 -8.81 6.76 -4.54
N ILE A 24 -8.06 6.86 -5.64
CA ILE A 24 -6.84 7.68 -5.72
C ILE A 24 -7.13 9.02 -6.39
N ASP A 25 -6.34 10.04 -6.08
CA ASP A 25 -6.36 11.32 -6.78
C ASP A 25 -4.98 11.60 -7.39
N PRO A 26 -4.83 11.48 -8.71
CA PRO A 26 -3.55 11.69 -9.38
C PRO A 26 -3.07 13.15 -9.35
N SER A 27 -3.95 14.11 -8.99
CA SER A 27 -3.55 15.52 -8.84
C SER A 27 -2.76 15.80 -7.56
N LEU A 28 -2.78 14.87 -6.59
CA LEU A 28 -2.06 15.02 -5.32
C LEU A 28 -0.54 15.03 -5.52
N ASN A 29 -0.03 14.17 -6.40
CA ASN A 29 1.41 14.08 -6.64
C ASN A 29 1.75 13.50 -8.02
N GLN A 30 2.03 14.40 -8.98
CA GLN A 30 2.34 14.00 -10.36
C GLN A 30 3.64 13.19 -10.50
N GLU A 31 4.60 13.38 -9.60
CA GLU A 31 5.85 12.62 -9.58
C GLU A 31 5.59 11.17 -9.19
N VAL A 32 4.82 10.95 -8.11
CA VAL A 32 4.39 9.61 -7.68
C VAL A 32 3.50 8.96 -8.73
N VAL A 33 2.57 9.68 -9.37
CA VAL A 33 1.79 9.13 -10.49
C VAL A 33 2.71 8.67 -11.63
N THR A 34 3.73 9.45 -11.96
CA THR A 34 4.67 9.08 -13.03
C THR A 34 5.45 7.82 -12.65
N LYS A 35 5.92 7.73 -11.40
CA LYS A 35 6.60 6.55 -10.86
C LYS A 35 5.69 5.32 -10.89
N VAL A 36 4.46 5.42 -10.38
CA VAL A 36 3.48 4.32 -10.39
C VAL A 36 3.17 3.86 -11.81
N VAL A 37 2.95 4.78 -12.75
CA VAL A 37 2.73 4.41 -14.17
C VAL A 37 3.96 3.71 -14.75
N GLN A 38 5.17 4.19 -14.45
CA GLN A 38 6.41 3.53 -14.88
C GLN A 38 6.62 2.17 -14.23
N HIS A 39 6.09 1.96 -13.01
CA HIS A 39 6.15 0.68 -12.31
C HIS A 39 5.26 -0.38 -12.96
N HIS A 40 4.23 0.02 -13.72
CA HIS A 40 3.38 -0.87 -14.50
C HIS A 40 3.90 -1.18 -15.91
N VAL A 41 5.02 -0.58 -16.32
CA VAL A 41 5.55 -0.73 -17.68
C VAL A 41 6.94 -1.35 -17.62
N VAL A 42 7.12 -2.45 -18.35
CA VAL A 42 8.40 -3.13 -18.53
C VAL A 42 8.87 -2.93 -19.97
N ASP A 43 10.17 -2.69 -20.14
CA ASP A 43 10.81 -2.63 -21.47
C ASP A 43 10.96 -4.05 -22.03
N GLY A 44 10.48 -4.28 -23.25
CA GLY A 44 10.44 -5.60 -23.89
C GLY A 44 9.04 -6.24 -23.92
N GLU A 45 8.88 -7.21 -24.83
CA GLU A 45 7.67 -8.05 -24.91
C GLU A 45 7.85 -9.28 -24.02
N VAL A 46 7.04 -9.39 -22.97
CA VAL A 46 7.03 -10.51 -22.02
C VAL A 46 5.63 -11.13 -22.02
N PRO A 47 5.33 -12.01 -22.98
CA PRO A 47 4.09 -12.78 -23.00
C PRO A 47 4.06 -13.80 -21.87
N SER A 48 2.87 -14.29 -21.53
CA SER A 48 2.67 -15.18 -20.38
C SER A 48 3.40 -16.52 -20.51
N ASP A 49 3.67 -17.00 -21.73
CA ASP A 49 4.43 -18.23 -21.98
C ASP A 49 5.94 -18.09 -21.71
N GLN A 50 6.42 -16.85 -21.53
CA GLN A 50 7.79 -16.54 -21.10
C GLN A 50 7.90 -16.28 -19.59
N LEU A 51 6.78 -16.26 -18.86
CA LEU A 51 6.76 -16.07 -17.43
C LEU A 51 7.05 -17.38 -16.70
N SER A 52 7.94 -17.32 -15.72
CA SER A 52 8.28 -18.45 -14.83
C SER A 52 8.10 -18.06 -13.36
N ASP A 53 7.75 -19.03 -12.52
CA ASP A 53 7.62 -18.81 -11.08
C ASP A 53 8.93 -18.30 -10.46
N GLY A 54 8.84 -17.23 -9.68
CA GLY A 54 9.99 -16.56 -9.06
C GLY A 54 10.83 -15.70 -10.01
N GLN A 55 10.42 -15.53 -11.27
CA GLN A 55 11.10 -14.61 -12.19
C GLN A 55 10.94 -13.17 -11.70
N THR A 56 12.00 -12.36 -11.81
CA THR A 56 11.90 -10.91 -11.65
C THR A 56 11.89 -10.21 -13.02
N VAL A 57 11.08 -9.17 -13.14
CA VAL A 57 11.07 -8.27 -14.30
C VAL A 57 11.27 -6.84 -13.82
N THR A 58 12.18 -6.10 -14.44
CA THR A 58 12.49 -4.73 -14.04
C THR A 58 11.59 -3.75 -14.81
N PRO A 59 10.67 -3.03 -14.13
CA PRO A 59 9.86 -2.01 -14.76
C PRO A 59 10.67 -0.73 -14.98
N LEU A 60 10.11 0.22 -15.73
CA LEU A 60 10.75 1.51 -16.01
C LEU A 60 11.02 2.34 -14.75
N ALA A 61 10.27 2.09 -13.67
CA ALA A 61 10.48 2.73 -12.37
C ALA A 61 11.74 2.23 -11.63
N GLY A 62 12.25 1.04 -11.97
CA GLY A 62 13.49 0.46 -11.45
C GLY A 62 13.33 -0.58 -10.33
N ASP A 63 12.24 -0.53 -9.55
CA ASP A 63 11.96 -1.53 -8.51
C ASP A 63 11.42 -2.83 -9.13
N ASP A 64 12.12 -3.96 -8.96
CA ASP A 64 11.79 -5.22 -9.62
C ASP A 64 10.40 -5.76 -9.22
N LEU A 65 9.65 -6.23 -10.21
CA LEU A 65 8.40 -6.97 -10.02
C LEU A 65 8.70 -8.46 -9.97
N THR A 66 8.15 -9.17 -8.99
CA THR A 66 8.29 -10.63 -8.87
C THR A 66 7.08 -11.33 -9.48
N ILE A 67 7.32 -12.31 -10.34
CA ILE A 67 6.29 -13.08 -11.01
C ILE A 67 6.04 -14.38 -10.24
N GLY A 68 4.78 -14.62 -9.86
CA GLY A 68 4.32 -15.89 -9.34
C GLY A 68 3.61 -16.68 -10.43
N VAL A 69 3.89 -17.98 -10.54
CA VAL A 69 3.18 -18.89 -11.46
C VAL A 69 2.71 -20.12 -10.69
N GLY A 70 1.42 -20.12 -10.33
CA GLY A 70 0.74 -21.22 -9.65
C GLY A 70 -0.54 -21.62 -10.37
N ASP A 71 -1.66 -21.67 -9.63
CA ASP A 71 -2.99 -21.80 -10.22
C ASP A 71 -3.36 -20.56 -11.06
N ASP A 72 -2.88 -19.39 -10.63
CA ASP A 72 -2.96 -18.11 -11.33
C ASP A 72 -1.55 -17.52 -11.53
N VAL A 73 -1.41 -16.59 -12.48
CA VAL A 73 -0.19 -15.77 -12.64
C VAL A 73 -0.33 -14.52 -11.78
N THR A 74 0.68 -14.20 -10.98
CA THR A 74 0.74 -12.98 -10.18
C THR A 74 1.95 -12.13 -10.52
N VAL A 75 1.82 -10.82 -10.32
CA VAL A 75 2.88 -9.82 -10.40
C VAL A 75 2.90 -9.13 -9.05
N ASN A 76 3.96 -9.35 -8.29
CA ASN A 76 3.99 -9.18 -6.83
C ASN A 76 2.76 -9.88 -6.22
N ARG A 77 1.85 -9.09 -5.63
CA ARG A 77 0.61 -9.55 -5.01
C ARG A 77 -0.61 -9.40 -5.93
N ALA A 78 -0.45 -8.84 -7.13
CA ALA A 78 -1.52 -8.60 -8.09
C ALA A 78 -1.75 -9.82 -8.98
N THR A 79 -2.98 -10.30 -9.08
CA THR A 79 -3.35 -11.42 -9.95
C THR A 79 -3.60 -10.90 -11.36
N VAL A 80 -3.01 -11.58 -12.35
CA VAL A 80 -3.30 -11.34 -13.78
C VAL A 80 -4.66 -11.96 -14.10
N THR A 81 -5.64 -11.11 -14.40
CA THR A 81 -7.03 -11.50 -14.71
C THR A 81 -7.26 -11.72 -16.21
N ASN A 82 -6.43 -11.10 -17.05
CA ASN A 82 -6.43 -11.29 -18.50
C ASN A 82 -4.99 -11.13 -19.00
N ALA A 83 -4.41 -12.20 -19.53
CA ALA A 83 -3.05 -12.19 -20.04
C ALA A 83 -3.03 -12.04 -21.56
N ASP A 84 -1.90 -11.56 -22.09
CA ASP A 84 -1.56 -11.56 -23.51
C ASP A 84 -2.51 -10.75 -24.42
N ALA A 85 -3.04 -9.64 -23.91
CA ALA A 85 -3.77 -8.71 -24.77
C ALA A 85 -2.78 -8.00 -25.72
N SER A 86 -2.84 -8.34 -27.01
CA SER A 86 -1.95 -7.79 -28.03
C SER A 86 -2.20 -6.29 -28.25
N ALA A 87 -1.11 -5.51 -28.23
CA ALA A 87 -1.07 -4.10 -28.58
C ALA A 87 -0.09 -3.86 -29.75
N GLU A 88 -0.20 -2.72 -30.43
CA GLU A 88 0.66 -2.40 -31.59
C GLU A 88 2.15 -2.31 -31.23
N ASN A 89 2.45 -1.99 -29.98
CA ASN A 89 3.78 -1.76 -29.43
C ASN A 89 4.13 -2.73 -28.29
N GLY A 90 3.47 -3.89 -28.21
CA GLY A 90 3.82 -4.98 -27.30
C GLY A 90 2.60 -5.70 -26.71
N VAL A 91 2.65 -6.02 -25.41
CA VAL A 91 1.64 -6.87 -24.74
C VAL A 91 1.09 -6.20 -23.48
N VAL A 92 -0.20 -6.41 -23.21
CA VAL A 92 -0.90 -5.94 -22.02
C VAL A 92 -1.38 -7.12 -21.20
N HIS A 93 -1.10 -7.10 -19.90
CA HIS A 93 -1.62 -8.04 -18.91
C HIS A 93 -2.51 -7.26 -17.94
N VAL A 94 -3.79 -7.58 -17.87
CA VAL A 94 -4.72 -6.92 -16.95
C VAL A 94 -4.57 -7.49 -15.56
N VAL A 95 -4.29 -6.66 -14.56
CA VAL A 95 -4.08 -7.04 -13.16
C VAL A 95 -5.18 -6.52 -12.25
N ASN A 96 -5.56 -7.27 -11.21
CA ASN A 96 -6.64 -6.88 -10.30
C ASN A 96 -6.25 -5.82 -9.25
N LYS A 97 -4.96 -5.46 -9.15
CA LYS A 97 -4.44 -4.51 -8.16
C LYS A 97 -3.54 -3.47 -8.81
N LEU A 98 -3.36 -2.35 -8.12
CA LEU A 98 -2.43 -1.30 -8.53
C LEU A 98 -1.05 -1.69 -8.01
N LEU A 99 -0.07 -1.81 -8.89
CA LEU A 99 1.35 -1.98 -8.55
C LEU A 99 1.87 -0.64 -8.03
N ALA A 100 1.87 -0.50 -6.71
CA ALA A 100 2.47 0.60 -5.99
C ALA A 100 2.92 0.11 -4.62
N ASP A 101 4.02 0.68 -4.12
CA ASP A 101 4.42 0.51 -2.73
C ASP A 101 3.45 1.23 -1.78
N ALA A 102 3.50 0.89 -0.50
CA ALA A 102 2.63 1.44 0.52
C ALA A 102 2.69 2.97 0.62
N VAL A 103 3.87 3.56 0.48
CA VAL A 103 4.08 5.01 0.61
C VAL A 103 3.50 5.73 -0.60
N ASP A 104 3.76 5.22 -1.80
CA ASP A 104 3.21 5.76 -3.05
C ASP A 104 1.68 5.62 -3.08
N ARG A 105 1.15 4.47 -2.63
CA ARG A 105 -0.30 4.26 -2.53
C ARG A 105 -0.95 5.21 -1.53
N ALA A 106 -0.36 5.41 -0.35
CA ALA A 106 -0.87 6.35 0.64
C ALA A 106 -0.84 7.79 0.12
N THR A 107 0.26 8.19 -0.54
CA THR A 107 0.44 9.54 -1.12
C THR A 107 -0.62 9.88 -2.16
N LEU A 108 -1.08 8.90 -2.93
CA LEU A 108 -2.13 9.08 -3.94
C LEU A 108 -3.56 8.91 -3.40
N THR A 109 -3.74 8.53 -2.15
CA THR A 109 -5.07 8.28 -1.57
C THR A 109 -5.53 9.50 -0.77
N PRO A 110 -6.60 10.22 -1.18
CA PRO A 110 -7.04 11.46 -0.52
C PRO A 110 -7.33 11.34 0.98
N ARG A 111 -7.67 10.14 1.46
CA ARG A 111 -7.97 9.88 2.87
C ARG A 111 -6.74 9.71 3.76
N PHE A 112 -5.55 9.58 3.17
CA PHE A 112 -4.29 9.33 3.87
C PHE A 112 -3.24 10.41 3.62
N THR A 113 -3.64 11.59 3.12
CA THR A 113 -2.69 12.67 2.76
C THR A 113 -1.92 13.18 3.97
N ILE A 114 -2.55 13.25 5.15
CA ILE A 114 -1.87 13.67 6.39
C ILE A 114 -0.88 12.58 6.82
N PHE A 115 -1.30 11.31 6.84
CA PHE A 115 -0.43 10.18 7.15
C PHE A 115 0.81 10.13 6.23
N ALA A 116 0.61 10.25 4.91
CA ALA A 116 1.70 10.26 3.93
C ALA A 116 2.66 11.45 4.13
N ARG A 117 2.16 12.60 4.58
CA ARG A 117 2.99 13.76 4.96
C ARG A 117 3.85 13.44 6.17
N LEU A 118 3.26 12.92 7.25
CA LEU A 118 3.98 12.57 8.48
C LEU A 118 5.06 11.51 8.23
N VAL A 119 4.75 10.46 7.47
CA VAL A 119 5.74 9.44 7.06
C VAL A 119 6.95 10.06 6.34
N LYS A 120 6.72 11.11 5.55
CA LYS A 120 7.79 11.82 4.84
C LYS A 120 8.57 12.77 5.75
N GLU A 121 7.88 13.46 6.66
CA GLU A 121 8.50 14.39 7.62
C GLU A 121 9.41 13.64 8.62
N GLU A 122 8.99 12.45 9.04
CA GLU A 122 9.75 11.56 9.94
C GLU A 122 10.76 10.65 9.20
N ASP A 123 10.96 10.83 7.89
CA ASP A 123 11.89 10.04 7.06
C ASP A 123 11.64 8.50 7.12
N LEU A 124 10.40 8.09 7.40
CA LEU A 124 10.02 6.67 7.54
C LEU A 124 9.70 5.99 6.20
N ALA A 125 9.72 6.73 5.09
CA ALA A 125 9.42 6.16 3.77
C ALA A 125 10.34 4.99 3.41
N GLY A 126 11.63 5.06 3.77
CA GLY A 126 12.58 3.97 3.60
C GLY A 126 12.20 2.77 4.47
N THR A 127 11.94 3.02 5.76
CA THR A 127 11.49 1.99 6.69
C THR A 127 10.25 1.27 6.17
N LEU A 128 9.19 1.97 5.75
CA LEU A 128 7.97 1.32 5.26
C LEU A 128 8.18 0.52 3.97
N ARG A 129 9.19 0.87 3.17
CA ARG A 129 9.56 0.16 1.94
C ARG A 129 10.46 -1.04 2.17
N ASP A 130 11.17 -1.10 3.30
CA ASP A 130 12.01 -2.23 3.64
C ASP A 130 11.19 -3.53 3.65
N PRO A 131 11.78 -4.65 3.20
CA PRO A 131 11.09 -5.93 3.22
C PRO A 131 10.67 -6.28 4.65
N GLY A 132 9.38 -6.51 4.85
CA GLY A 132 8.86 -7.06 6.11
C GLY A 132 9.00 -8.59 6.17
N ALA A 133 8.75 -9.18 7.33
CA ALA A 133 8.68 -10.63 7.44
C ALA A 133 7.44 -11.19 6.70
N ASN A 134 7.55 -12.41 6.17
CA ASN A 134 6.47 -13.08 5.43
C ASN A 134 5.93 -12.24 4.24
N ASP A 135 6.82 -11.69 3.43
CA ASP A 135 6.51 -10.99 2.16
C ASP A 135 5.70 -9.69 2.31
N GLY A 136 5.90 -8.95 3.41
CA GLY A 136 5.44 -7.55 3.50
C GLY A 136 5.09 -7.09 4.92
N ARG A 137 4.48 -5.92 4.99
CA ARG A 137 4.05 -5.28 6.27
C ARG A 137 2.56 -5.01 6.30
N THR A 138 2.00 -4.94 7.50
CA THR A 138 0.65 -4.43 7.71
C THR A 138 0.76 -3.02 8.25
N ILE A 139 0.20 -2.04 7.55
CA ILE A 139 0.21 -0.63 7.94
C ILE A 139 -1.21 -0.25 8.32
N PHE A 140 -1.44 0.07 9.58
CA PHE A 140 -2.67 0.71 10.01
C PHE A 140 -2.56 2.20 9.72
N ALA A 141 -3.13 2.68 8.62
CA ALA A 141 -3.04 4.10 8.26
C ALA A 141 -4.26 4.85 8.84
N PRO A 142 -4.09 5.75 9.82
CA PRO A 142 -5.18 6.59 10.27
C PRO A 142 -5.70 7.46 9.13
N THR A 143 -7.02 7.60 9.06
CA THR A 143 -7.61 8.56 8.12
C THR A 143 -7.26 10.00 8.50
N ASN A 144 -7.34 10.93 7.55
CA ASN A 144 -7.15 12.35 7.84
C ASN A 144 -8.06 12.84 8.98
N GLU A 145 -9.30 12.34 9.06
CA GLU A 145 -10.23 12.67 10.14
C GLU A 145 -9.73 12.18 11.50
N ALA A 146 -9.19 10.97 11.56
CA ALA A 146 -8.60 10.41 12.77
C ALA A 146 -7.36 11.21 13.24
N LEU A 147 -6.50 11.62 12.31
CA LEU A 147 -5.31 12.40 12.63
C LEU A 147 -5.64 13.82 13.09
N LEU A 148 -6.59 14.49 12.42
CA LEU A 148 -7.06 15.80 12.85
C LEU A 148 -7.70 15.70 14.24
N ALA A 149 -8.58 14.73 14.47
CA ALA A 149 -9.20 14.55 15.79
C ALA A 149 -8.21 14.28 16.93
N ALA A 150 -7.01 13.76 16.61
CA ALA A 150 -5.98 13.45 17.59
C ALA A 150 -4.95 14.58 17.79
N LEU A 151 -4.69 15.39 16.77
CA LEU A 151 -3.52 16.29 16.73
C LEU A 151 -3.85 17.76 16.40
N ASP A 152 -5.02 18.07 15.81
CA ASP A 152 -5.46 19.44 15.50
C ASP A 152 -6.10 20.05 16.75
N ASP A 153 -5.26 20.54 17.65
CA ASP A 153 -5.66 21.05 18.98
C ASP A 153 -6.37 22.41 18.88
N ASP A 154 -6.17 23.14 17.78
CA ASP A 154 -6.74 24.47 17.55
C ASP A 154 -7.97 24.49 16.62
N ASP A 155 -8.43 23.31 16.17
CA ASP A 155 -9.51 23.10 15.21
C ASP A 155 -9.30 23.88 13.88
N SER A 156 -8.06 24.06 13.45
CA SER A 156 -7.71 24.76 12.20
C SER A 156 -8.08 23.95 10.96
N GLY A 157 -8.21 22.63 11.08
CA GLY A 157 -8.40 21.69 9.98
C GLY A 157 -7.09 21.28 9.30
N GLU A 158 -5.94 21.67 9.86
CA GLU A 158 -4.61 21.27 9.43
C GLU A 158 -3.81 20.82 10.67
N ILE A 159 -2.68 20.15 10.47
CA ILE A 159 -1.75 19.84 11.56
C ILE A 159 -0.49 20.65 11.31
N GLU A 160 -0.21 21.62 12.17
CA GLU A 160 0.99 22.45 12.18
C GLU A 160 2.20 21.65 12.71
N SER A 161 3.42 22.12 12.40
CA SER A 161 4.63 21.39 12.76
C SER A 161 4.88 21.31 14.28
N ASP A 162 4.32 22.23 15.07
CA ASP A 162 4.40 22.23 16.53
C ASP A 162 3.32 21.38 17.21
N GLU A 163 2.31 20.94 16.46
CA GLU A 163 1.30 19.97 16.90
C GLU A 163 1.76 18.52 16.68
N ILE A 164 2.77 18.31 15.84
CA ILE A 164 3.36 16.99 15.63
C ILE A 164 4.10 16.55 16.92
N PRO A 165 3.72 15.41 17.53
CA PRO A 165 4.41 14.92 18.72
C PRO A 165 5.90 14.70 18.46
N SER A 166 6.74 14.94 19.46
CA SER A 166 8.20 14.77 19.33
C SER A 166 8.63 13.31 19.11
N ASP A 167 7.74 12.38 19.40
CA ASP A 167 7.82 10.93 19.27
C ASP A 167 6.94 10.41 18.11
N ALA A 168 6.61 11.26 17.14
CA ALA A 168 5.82 10.89 15.96
C ALA A 168 6.43 9.71 15.20
N ASP A 169 7.76 9.56 15.19
CA ASP A 169 8.42 8.41 14.56
C ASP A 169 8.07 7.08 15.24
N ASP A 170 8.02 7.04 16.57
CA ASP A 170 7.62 5.86 17.34
C ASP A 170 6.12 5.61 17.24
N ILE A 171 5.29 6.66 17.26
CA ILE A 171 3.84 6.54 17.01
C ILE A 171 3.59 5.93 15.62
N LEU A 172 4.26 6.41 14.58
CA LEU A 172 4.09 5.89 13.22
C LEU A 172 4.60 4.44 13.10
N LYS A 173 5.68 4.06 13.78
CA LYS A 173 6.15 2.66 13.82
C LYS A 173 5.18 1.74 14.59
N TYR A 174 4.50 2.27 15.61
CA TYR A 174 3.47 1.53 16.36
C TYR A 174 2.26 1.17 15.50
N HIS A 175 2.01 1.92 14.41
CA HIS A 175 0.98 1.61 13.42
C HIS A 175 1.38 0.50 12.43
N VAL A 176 2.58 -0.07 12.52
CA VAL A 176 3.11 -0.98 11.52
C VAL A 176 3.49 -2.31 12.13
N LEU A 177 3.03 -3.40 11.52
CA LEU A 177 3.42 -4.76 11.86
C LEU A 177 4.41 -5.28 10.82
N ASP A 178 5.39 -6.06 11.29
CA ASP A 178 6.40 -6.67 10.42
C ASP A 178 5.90 -7.93 9.68
N SER A 179 4.59 -8.11 9.55
CA SER A 179 3.98 -9.21 8.79
C SER A 179 2.66 -8.78 8.18
N VAL A 180 2.26 -9.44 7.10
CA VAL A 180 1.01 -9.17 6.39
C VAL A 180 -0.16 -9.92 7.06
N PHE A 181 -1.19 -9.17 7.46
CA PHE A 181 -2.46 -9.68 7.96
C PHE A 181 -3.58 -9.08 7.13
N LEU A 182 -4.32 -9.90 6.37
CA LEU A 182 -5.57 -9.44 5.78
C LEU A 182 -6.66 -9.42 6.86
N ALA A 183 -7.72 -8.65 6.65
CA ALA A 183 -8.83 -8.57 7.61
C ALA A 183 -9.44 -9.96 7.92
N ALA A 184 -9.38 -10.89 6.95
CA ALA A 184 -9.89 -12.23 7.13
C ALA A 184 -8.99 -13.13 8.02
N ASP A 185 -7.69 -12.81 8.09
CA ASP A 185 -6.68 -13.57 8.86
C ASP A 185 -6.68 -13.19 10.35
N VAL A 186 -7.33 -12.07 10.70
CA VAL A 186 -7.42 -11.61 12.09
C VAL A 186 -8.27 -12.59 12.92
N PRO A 187 -7.77 -13.10 14.06
CA PRO A 187 -8.50 -14.04 14.90
C PRO A 187 -9.76 -13.41 15.53
N GLU A 188 -10.76 -14.25 15.80
CA GLU A 188 -11.98 -13.84 16.53
C GLU A 188 -11.76 -13.69 18.04
N SER A 189 -10.57 -14.01 18.53
CA SER A 189 -10.13 -13.76 19.90
C SER A 189 -9.04 -12.69 19.92
N GLU A 190 -9.06 -11.84 20.95
CA GLU A 190 -7.99 -10.87 21.21
C GLU A 190 -6.62 -11.53 21.11
N THR A 191 -5.78 -10.98 20.24
CA THR A 191 -4.45 -11.50 19.94
C THR A 191 -3.46 -10.35 19.89
N ASP A 192 -2.41 -10.44 20.69
CA ASP A 192 -1.33 -9.45 20.72
C ASP A 192 -0.33 -9.70 19.60
N VAL A 193 0.06 -8.63 18.90
CA VAL A 193 1.00 -8.65 17.79
C VAL A 193 2.00 -7.51 17.96
N THR A 194 3.29 -7.84 17.87
CA THR A 194 4.37 -6.86 18.03
C THR A 194 4.46 -5.92 16.83
N THR A 195 4.53 -4.62 17.12
CA THR A 195 4.70 -3.55 16.14
C THR A 195 6.17 -3.32 15.80
N LEU A 196 6.46 -2.45 14.82
CA LEU A 196 7.83 -2.02 14.51
C LEU A 196 8.45 -1.13 15.59
N GLU A 197 7.63 -0.45 16.40
CA GLU A 197 8.12 0.33 17.55
C GLU A 197 8.66 -0.63 18.63
N GLY A 198 8.00 -1.77 18.80
CA GLY A 198 8.42 -2.86 19.70
C GLY A 198 7.36 -3.23 20.74
N SER A 199 6.40 -2.35 20.99
CA SER A 199 5.22 -2.64 21.81
C SER A 199 4.18 -3.45 21.03
N ASP A 200 3.30 -4.15 21.74
CA ASP A 200 2.26 -4.99 21.15
C ASP A 200 0.95 -4.21 20.94
N VAL A 201 0.30 -4.43 19.80
CA VAL A 201 -1.11 -4.06 19.58
C VAL A 201 -1.99 -5.30 19.70
N THR A 202 -3.17 -5.16 20.30
CA THR A 202 -4.15 -6.23 20.37
C THR A 202 -5.10 -6.14 19.19
N VAL A 203 -5.26 -7.20 18.40
CA VAL A 203 -6.23 -7.24 17.29
C VAL A 203 -7.33 -8.24 17.55
N VAL A 204 -8.54 -7.93 17.09
CA VAL A 204 -9.68 -8.83 17.16
C VAL A 204 -10.60 -8.62 15.96
N ARG A 205 -11.17 -9.72 15.46
CA ARG A 205 -12.20 -9.72 14.42
C ARG A 205 -13.56 -10.07 15.01
N SER A 206 -14.59 -9.29 14.70
CA SER A 206 -15.98 -9.61 15.00
C SER A 206 -16.81 -9.57 13.72
N GLY A 207 -17.08 -10.74 13.14
CA GLY A 207 -17.71 -10.84 11.82
C GLY A 207 -16.75 -10.33 10.74
N ASP A 208 -17.09 -9.26 10.03
CA ASP A 208 -16.19 -8.64 9.03
C ASP A 208 -15.47 -7.38 9.56
N ALA A 209 -15.79 -6.96 10.78
CA ALA A 209 -15.15 -5.81 11.42
C ALA A 209 -13.85 -6.26 12.11
N VAL A 210 -12.77 -5.51 11.88
CA VAL A 210 -11.50 -5.65 12.61
C VAL A 210 -11.34 -4.44 13.52
N THR A 211 -10.99 -4.71 14.78
CA THR A 211 -10.69 -3.70 15.78
C THR A 211 -9.27 -3.91 16.28
N VAL A 212 -8.55 -2.80 16.43
CA VAL A 212 -7.21 -2.74 17.02
C VAL A 212 -7.33 -2.05 18.38
N ASN A 213 -6.64 -2.60 19.38
CA ASN A 213 -6.67 -2.23 20.79
C ASN A 213 -8.08 -2.16 21.41
N PRO A 214 -8.88 -3.25 21.35
CA PRO A 214 -10.22 -3.28 21.93
C PRO A 214 -10.23 -3.08 23.45
N GLY A 215 -11.21 -2.31 23.96
CA GLY A 215 -11.36 -2.00 25.38
C GLY A 215 -10.52 -0.81 25.87
N GLY A 216 -9.90 -0.06 24.96
CA GLY A 216 -9.06 1.11 25.21
C GLY A 216 -9.41 2.26 24.26
N GLU A 217 -8.40 2.83 23.60
CA GLU A 217 -8.57 3.73 22.45
C GLU A 217 -8.82 2.88 21.20
N ASP A 218 -10.01 2.31 21.12
CA ASP A 218 -10.41 1.38 20.07
C ASP A 218 -10.28 2.03 18.68
N ALA A 219 -9.48 1.42 17.81
CA ALA A 219 -9.41 1.80 16.41
C ALA A 219 -10.11 0.75 15.55
N SER A 220 -11.13 1.15 14.79
CA SER A 220 -11.83 0.28 13.86
C SER A 220 -11.25 0.42 12.45
N VAL A 221 -11.09 -0.72 11.77
CA VAL A 221 -10.67 -0.72 10.36
C VAL A 221 -11.84 -0.29 9.48
N ALA A 222 -11.83 0.97 9.05
CA ALA A 222 -12.81 1.56 8.16
C ALA A 222 -12.55 1.21 6.68
N ILE A 223 -11.29 0.99 6.30
CA ILE A 223 -10.89 0.67 4.93
C ILE A 223 -9.98 -0.57 4.96
N PRO A 224 -10.52 -1.78 4.90
CA PRO A 224 -9.73 -2.99 4.96
C PRO A 224 -9.05 -3.31 3.62
N ASN A 225 -7.92 -4.03 3.70
CA ASN A 225 -7.31 -4.77 2.59
C ASN A 225 -6.90 -3.91 1.38
N VAL A 226 -6.29 -2.75 1.60
CA VAL A 226 -5.64 -2.01 0.51
C VAL A 226 -4.28 -2.66 0.24
N GLU A 227 -4.27 -3.68 -0.59
CA GLU A 227 -3.05 -4.42 -0.92
C GLU A 227 -2.11 -3.60 -1.82
N VAL A 228 -0.83 -3.68 -1.51
CA VAL A 228 0.29 -2.94 -2.12
C VAL A 228 1.46 -3.88 -2.34
N ASP A 229 2.47 -3.50 -3.11
CA ASP A 229 3.56 -4.41 -3.50
C ASP A 229 4.31 -5.00 -2.30
N ASN A 230 4.51 -4.18 -1.27
CA ASN A 230 5.27 -4.51 -0.06
C ASN A 230 4.38 -4.78 1.17
N GLY A 231 3.09 -5.08 0.99
CA GLY A 231 2.21 -5.44 2.11
C GLY A 231 0.73 -5.09 1.94
N VAL A 232 0.13 -4.59 3.01
CA VAL A 232 -1.28 -4.19 3.06
C VAL A 232 -1.46 -2.95 3.94
N ILE A 233 -2.33 -2.04 3.51
CA ILE A 233 -2.78 -0.90 4.29
C ILE A 233 -4.21 -1.18 4.77
N HIS A 234 -4.44 -1.00 6.07
CA HIS A 234 -5.78 -0.94 6.66
C HIS A 234 -6.02 0.49 7.14
N GLY A 235 -7.00 1.17 6.55
CA GLY A 235 -7.41 2.49 6.99
C GLY A 235 -8.17 2.41 8.32
N ILE A 236 -7.69 3.08 9.36
CA ILE A 236 -8.32 3.10 10.70
C ILE A 236 -8.91 4.48 11.05
N ASP A 237 -9.90 4.48 11.93
CA ASP A 237 -10.64 5.69 12.34
C ASP A 237 -10.12 6.36 13.61
N ALA A 238 -9.05 5.85 14.22
CA ALA A 238 -8.36 6.44 15.35
C ALA A 238 -6.83 6.35 15.17
N VAL A 239 -6.07 7.15 15.93
CA VAL A 239 -4.61 7.05 16.01
C VAL A 239 -4.25 6.07 17.13
N LEU A 240 -3.38 5.11 16.85
CA LEU A 240 -2.86 4.16 17.83
C LEU A 240 -1.73 4.80 18.64
N MET A 241 -1.83 4.69 19.96
CA MET A 241 -0.81 5.18 20.89
C MET A 241 -0.17 4.01 21.65
N PRO A 242 1.18 3.98 21.79
CA PRO A 242 1.91 2.93 22.51
C PRO A 242 1.73 2.97 24.04
#